data_AF-A0A820III4-F1
#
_entry.id   AF-A0A820III4-F1
#
_cell.length_a   1.000
_cell.length_b   1.000
_cell.length_c   1.000
_cell.angle_alpha   90.00
_cell.angle_beta   90.00
_cell.angle_gamma   90.00
#
_symmetry.space_group_name_H-M   'P 1'
#
loop_
_entity.id
_entity.type
_entity.pdbx_description
1 polymer ?
#
loop_
_entity_poly.entity_id
_entity_poly.type
_entity_poly.pdbx_seq_one_letter_code
_entity_poly.pdbx_strand_id
1 'polypeptide(L)'
;IILSSVREATSIFSNWWLAKWNDDESYRYRISNNCTSIQNNNNNNTVWSMSNAEWNNHRNRRFYIYCVIIFIFVLMTLFHSIITKFMFLNAGRVLHNK
;
A
#
# COMPACT_ATOMS: atom_id res chain seq x y z
N ILE A 1 -15.66 -13.65 -6.81
CA ILE A 1 -15.64 -13.26 -5.38
C ILE A 1 -14.21 -12.94 -4.94
N ILE A 2 -13.29 -13.93 -4.95
CA ILE A 2 -11.88 -13.72 -4.50
C ILE A 2 -11.20 -12.55 -5.22
N LEU A 3 -11.26 -12.48 -6.56
CA LEU A 3 -10.62 -11.39 -7.32
C LEU A 3 -11.21 -10.00 -6.99
N SER A 4 -12.53 -9.93 -6.79
CA SER A 4 -13.21 -8.68 -6.41
C SER A 4 -12.79 -8.22 -5.02
N SER A 5 -12.72 -9.16 -4.05
CA SER A 5 -12.27 -8.86 -2.68
C SER A 5 -10.81 -8.40 -2.64
N VAL A 6 -9.93 -9.01 -3.44
CA VAL A 6 -8.53 -8.56 -3.57
C VAL A 6 -8.45 -7.15 -4.13
N ARG A 7 -9.24 -6.84 -5.17
CA ARG A 7 -9.29 -5.49 -5.76
C ARG A 7 -9.75 -4.44 -4.76
N GLU A 8 -10.80 -4.73 -3.98
CA GLU A 8 -11.30 -3.83 -2.95
C GLU A 8 -10.26 -3.63 -1.83
N ALA A 9 -9.63 -4.71 -1.35
CA ALA A 9 -8.58 -4.63 -0.35
C ALA A 9 -7.38 -3.79 -0.82
N THR A 10 -6.92 -3.98 -2.06
CA THR A 10 -5.83 -3.19 -2.64
C THR A 10 -6.21 -1.70 -2.77
N SER A 11 -7.46 -1.41 -3.13
CA SER A 11 -7.97 -0.03 -3.23
C SER A 11 -7.98 0.67 -1.86
N ILE A 12 -8.58 0.02 -0.85
CA ILE A 12 -8.64 0.55 0.52
C ILE A 12 -7.23 0.77 1.07
N PHE A 13 -6.36 -0.22 0.92
CA PHE A 13 -4.97 -0.14 1.38
C PHE A 13 -4.21 1.00 0.70
N SER A 14 -4.33 1.13 -0.62
CA SER A 14 -3.62 2.17 -1.37
C SER A 14 -4.09 3.57 -1.01
N ASN A 15 -5.41 3.76 -0.86
CA ASN A 15 -5.98 5.04 -0.44
C ASN A 15 -5.54 5.41 0.99
N TRP A 16 -5.61 4.45 1.91
CA TRP A 16 -5.15 4.66 3.29
C TRP A 16 -3.65 5.00 3.34
N TRP A 17 -2.83 4.26 2.59
CA TRP A 17 -1.39 4.51 2.54
C TRP A 17 -1.08 5.89 1.95
N LEU A 18 -1.76 6.28 0.87
CA LEU A 18 -1.58 7.58 0.23
C LEU A 18 -1.99 8.73 1.15
N ALA A 19 -3.13 8.58 1.85
CA ALA A 19 -3.58 9.56 2.84
C ALA A 19 -2.54 9.72 3.95
N LYS A 20 -2.06 8.60 4.50
CA LYS A 20 -1.05 8.62 5.56
C LYS A 20 0.27 9.22 5.09
N TRP A 21 0.70 8.91 3.87
CA TRP A 21 1.89 9.49 3.26
C TRP A 21 1.77 11.00 3.10
N ASN A 22 0.62 11.47 2.57
CA ASN A 22 0.34 12.87 2.39
C ASN A 22 0.29 13.62 3.72
N ASP A 23 -0.31 13.03 4.76
CA ASP A 23 -0.33 13.60 6.09
C ASP A 23 1.08 13.77 6.66
N ASP A 24 1.95 12.77 6.48
CA ASP A 24 3.31 12.81 7.00
C ASP A 24 4.18 13.85 6.25
N GLU A 25 4.03 13.98 4.92
CA GLU A 25 4.70 15.04 4.15
C GLU A 25 4.15 16.43 4.47
N SER A 26 2.84 16.56 4.54
CA SER A 26 2.18 17.81 4.92
C SER A 26 2.63 18.21 6.32
N TYR A 27 2.72 17.28 7.26
CA TYR A 27 3.16 17.57 8.62
C TYR A 27 4.61 18.08 8.67
N ARG A 28 5.53 17.49 7.91
CA ARG A 28 6.92 17.95 7.86
C ARG A 28 7.08 19.33 7.25
N TYR A 29 6.35 19.64 6.19
CA TYR A 29 6.46 20.93 5.49
C TYR A 29 5.44 21.98 5.94
N ARG A 30 4.55 21.64 6.89
CA ARG A 30 3.61 22.61 7.47
C ARG A 30 4.42 23.67 8.20
N ILE A 31 4.47 24.85 7.60
CA ILE A 31 4.99 26.06 8.24
C ILE A 31 4.22 26.23 9.54
N SER A 32 4.94 26.08 10.66
CA SER A 32 4.43 26.30 12.01
C SER A 32 4.05 27.78 12.14
N ASN A 33 2.86 28.17 11.70
CA ASN A 33 2.26 29.41 12.15
C ASN A 33 1.97 29.24 13.64
N ASN A 34 2.56 30.15 14.41
CA ASN A 34 2.90 30.10 15.84
C ASN A 34 1.72 29.90 16.84
N CYS A 35 0.52 29.54 16.38
CA CYS A 35 -0.70 29.51 17.20
C CYS A 35 -1.20 28.09 17.54
N THR A 36 -0.68 27.02 16.91
CA THR A 36 -1.14 25.64 17.14
C THR A 36 -0.05 24.68 17.65
N SER A 37 1.14 25.18 17.98
CA SER A 37 2.31 24.38 18.38
C SER A 37 2.11 23.58 19.67
N ILE A 38 1.11 23.91 20.49
CA ILE A 38 0.94 23.32 21.82
C ILE A 38 0.05 22.06 21.80
N GLN A 39 -0.82 21.87 20.79
CA GLN A 39 -1.89 20.87 20.88
C GLN A 39 -1.63 19.53 20.18
N ASN A 40 -0.52 19.39 19.43
CA ASN A 40 -0.16 18.17 18.67
C ASN A 40 1.13 17.48 19.16
N ASN A 41 1.58 17.79 20.38
CA ASN A 41 2.95 17.54 20.83
C ASN A 41 3.28 16.09 21.26
N ASN A 42 2.31 15.17 21.34
CA ASN A 42 2.57 13.86 21.98
C ASN A 42 2.80 12.67 21.05
N ASN A 43 2.36 12.67 19.78
CA ASN A 43 2.49 11.47 18.92
C ASN A 43 3.39 11.62 17.68
N ASN A 44 3.73 12.84 17.23
CA ASN A 44 4.39 13.05 15.92
C ASN A 44 5.70 13.87 15.96
N ASN A 45 6.27 14.11 17.14
CA ASN A 45 7.54 14.85 17.29
C ASN A 45 8.75 14.19 16.61
N THR A 46 8.62 12.94 16.14
CA THR A 46 9.69 12.20 15.46
C THR A 46 9.91 12.67 14.03
N VAL A 47 8.86 12.99 13.26
CA VAL A 47 9.01 13.37 11.84
C VAL A 47 9.58 14.77 11.69
N TRP A 48 9.21 15.69 12.58
CA TRP A 48 9.71 17.07 12.56
C TRP A 48 11.16 17.17 13.06
N SER A 49 11.57 16.31 13.99
CA SER A 49 12.91 16.32 14.56
C SER A 49 13.96 15.61 13.70
N MET A 50 13.55 14.80 12.72
CA MET A 50 14.47 14.13 11.78
C MET A 50 15.24 15.15 10.92
N SER A 51 16.54 14.93 10.74
CA SER A 51 17.33 15.58 9.69
C SER A 51 16.79 15.21 8.29
N ASN A 52 17.18 15.97 7.26
CA ASN A 52 16.75 15.66 5.88
C ASN A 52 17.20 14.26 5.41
N ALA A 53 18.36 13.80 5.85
CA ALA A 53 18.86 12.47 5.51
C ALA A 53 18.00 11.37 6.15
N GLU A 54 17.67 11.51 7.43
CA GLU A 54 16.81 10.57 8.16
C GLU A 54 15.40 10.56 7.59
N TRP A 55 14.85 11.73 7.24
CA TRP A 55 13.55 11.82 6.59
C TRP A 55 13.51 11.10 5.26
N ASN A 56 14.49 11.34 4.39
CA ASN A 56 14.57 10.64 3.11
C ASN A 56 14.69 9.13 3.29
N ASN A 57 15.47 8.67 4.27
CA ASN A 57 15.57 7.24 4.56
C ASN A 57 14.25 6.66 5.08
N HIS A 58 13.58 7.34 6.01
CA HIS A 58 12.27 6.94 6.53
C HIS A 58 11.22 6.85 5.41
N ARG A 59 11.17 7.90 4.58
CA ARG A 59 10.29 8.01 3.42
C ARG A 59 10.53 6.87 2.43
N ASN A 60 11.77 6.66 2.02
CA ASN A 60 12.14 5.61 1.07
C ASN A 60 11.81 4.22 1.62
N ARG A 61 12.14 3.95 2.89
CA ARG A 61 11.82 2.67 3.53
C ARG A 61 10.33 2.37 3.48
N ARG A 62 9.46 3.34 3.79
CA ARG A 62 8.01 3.16 3.76
C ARG A 62 7.47 2.99 2.35
N PHE A 63 8.04 3.69 1.37
CA PHE A 63 7.74 3.48 -0.04
C PHE A 63 8.10 2.06 -0.50
N TYR A 64 9.28 1.56 -0.14
CA TYR A 64 9.67 0.19 -0.47
C TYR A 64 8.73 -0.85 0.14
N ILE A 65 8.33 -0.69 1.41
CA ILE A 65 7.37 -1.59 2.05
C ILE A 65 6.04 -1.59 1.29
N TYR A 66 5.55 -0.42 0.88
CA TYR A 66 4.34 -0.31 0.06
C TYR A 66 4.49 -1.03 -1.27
N CYS A 67 5.58 -0.81 -2.00
CA CYS A 67 5.84 -1.49 -3.27
C CYS A 67 5.87 -3.01 -3.12
N VAL A 68 6.48 -3.54 -2.05
CA VAL A 68 6.51 -4.98 -1.77
C VAL A 68 5.11 -5.52 -1.54
N ILE A 69 4.28 -4.82 -0.76
CA ILE A 69 2.89 -5.25 -0.49
C ILE A 69 2.07 -5.26 -1.79
N ILE A 70 2.16 -4.21 -2.62
CA ILE A 70 1.47 -4.15 -3.91
C ILE A 70 1.96 -5.27 -4.85
N PHE A 71 3.26 -5.53 -4.87
CA PHE A 71 3.83 -6.63 -5.66
C PHE A 71 3.26 -7.99 -5.25
N ILE A 72 3.10 -8.25 -3.95
CA ILE A 72 2.45 -9.48 -3.44
C ILE A 72 1.00 -9.57 -3.92
N PHE A 73 0.24 -8.48 -3.88
CA PHE A 73 -1.14 -8.47 -4.41
C PHE A 73 -1.17 -8.81 -5.90
N VAL A 74 -0.27 -8.23 -6.71
CA VAL A 74 -0.15 -8.54 -8.13
C VAL A 74 0.16 -10.02 -8.35
N LEU A 75 1.14 -10.57 -7.63
CA LEU A 75 1.48 -12.01 -7.73
C LEU A 75 0.30 -12.91 -7.40
N MET A 76 -0.48 -12.58 -6.35
CA MET A 76 -1.67 -13.33 -5.97
C MET A 76 -2.73 -13.32 -7.08
N THR A 77 -2.94 -12.17 -7.74
CA THR A 77 -3.89 -12.09 -8.88
C THR A 77 -3.43 -12.90 -10.09
N LEU A 78 -2.13 -12.87 -10.41
CA LEU A 78 -1.56 -13.65 -11.51
C LEU A 78 -1.68 -15.15 -11.25
N PHE A 79 -1.35 -15.59 -10.03
CA PHE A 79 -1.44 -16.99 -9.63
C PHE A 79 -2.88 -17.50 -9.72
N HIS A 80 -3.85 -16.72 -9.23
CA HIS A 80 -5.26 -17.05 -9.37
C HIS A 80 -5.66 -17.20 -10.85
N SER A 81 -5.25 -16.26 -11.71
CA SER A 81 -5.54 -16.33 -13.15
C SER A 81 -4.96 -17.59 -13.81
N ILE A 82 -3.76 -18.02 -13.42
CA ILE A 82 -3.11 -19.23 -13.94
C ILE A 82 -3.89 -20.47 -13.51
N ILE A 83 -4.25 -20.58 -12.22
CA ILE A 83 -5.04 -21.71 -11.71
C ILE A 83 -6.39 -21.81 -12.43
N THR A 84 -7.11 -20.70 -12.55
CA THR A 84 -8.41 -20.68 -13.22
C THR A 84 -8.28 -21.16 -14.66
N LYS A 85 -7.26 -20.68 -15.40
CA LYS A 85 -6.99 -21.13 -16.77
C LYS A 85 -6.68 -22.62 -16.84
N PHE A 86 -5.87 -23.14 -15.90
CA PHE A 86 -5.54 -24.56 -15.84
C PHE A 86 -6.78 -25.44 -15.57
N MET A 87 -7.66 -25.02 -14.65
CA MET A 87 -8.92 -25.72 -14.38
C MET A 87 -9.84 -25.78 -15.61
N PHE A 88 -9.99 -24.67 -16.34
CA PHE A 88 -10.80 -24.65 -17.56
C PHE A 88 -10.24 -25.55 -18.67
N LEU A 89 -8.92 -25.56 -18.87
CA LEU A 89 -8.27 -26.43 -19.85
C LEU A 89 -8.48 -27.92 -19.51
N ASN A 90 -8.34 -28.28 -18.23
CA ASN A 90 -8.59 -29.65 -17.78
C ASN A 90 -10.07 -30.06 -17.91
N ALA A 91 -11.00 -29.17 -17.56
CA ALA A 91 -12.43 -29.42 -17.74
C ALA A 91 -12.79 -29.64 -19.20
N GLY A 92 -12.26 -28.81 -20.12
CA GLY A 92 -12.46 -28.98 -21.56
C GLY A 92 -11.91 -30.31 -22.09
N ARG A 93 -10.73 -30.73 -21.62
CA ARG A 93 -10.15 -32.04 -22.00
C ARG A 93 -11.03 -33.21 -21.55
N VAL A 94 -11.55 -33.17 -20.33
CA VAL A 94 -12.44 -34.23 -19.80
C VAL A 94 -13.76 -34.28 -20.57
N LEU A 95 -14.31 -33.12 -20.98
CA LEU A 95 -15.54 -33.07 -21.76
C LEU A 95 -15.37 -33.61 -23.18
N HIS A 96 -14.24 -33.35 -23.83
CA HIS A 96 -13.97 -33.80 -25.20
C HIS A 96 -13.54 -35.28 -25.29
N ASN A 97 -13.04 -35.86 -24.20
CA ASN A 97 -12.70 -37.29 -24.11
C ASN A 97 -13.89 -38.18 -23.69
N LYS A 98 -15.10 -37.62 -23.58
CA LYS A 98 -16.36 -38.34 -23.35
C LYS A 98 -17.17 -38.37 -24.64
#